data_AF-A0A973X4Q7-F1
#
_entry.id   AF-A0A973X4Q7-F1
#
_cell.length_a   1.000
_cell.length_b   1.000
_cell.length_c   1.000
_cell.angle_alpha   90.00
_cell.angle_beta   90.00
_cell.angle_gamma   90.00
#
_symmetry.space_group_name_H-M   'P 1'
#
loop_
_entity.id
_entity.type
_entity.pdbx_description
1 polymer ?
#
loop_
_entity_poly.entity_id
_entity_poly.type
_entity_poly.pdbx_seq_one_letter_code
_entity_poly.pdbx_strand_id
1 'polypeptide(L)'
;MTSLTRKSPTAWLLWLTLALGLLLGSLQARAEDGELSKETKACLKCHDKPGQVKKLEDGDTLSLHISTEKFLQSRHSENDCEDCHSDLDAKTHGKVKTPLASKRQLALDMRESCRDCHKKNFKTYDDSLHAALVKEGPKEGRKDAPVCSDCHNPHTLLNVKQVLPIDQVPCAKCHDAIFKAYSGDVHGLERVAKGKAAPICNDCHTAHAIQAASLGTGVRDNCLKCHDKAEAQHKAWLPNAQRHFEAISCPVCHNPNAKRRVNLRMFDQASGLQVREKVGVPQFEEKAMQADAGNMGLDERALWSMLKDFSQADKSSSTVLRGRLEVMSGVQAHQISEKENAIKDCNTCHRAGAQAFQSVSLTIAGADGQPIRHNVQKEVLTSLLATQSIRGFYAIGSTRIKLLDVLLVLVMIGACSVPLLHYAVHFSFRNFRARRQAQERAAQGTAVQPDGAPDHKGL
;
A
#
# COMPACT_ATOMS: atom_id res chain seq x y z
N MET A 1 40.76 -56.17 47.52
CA MET A 1 40.46 -55.31 48.68
C MET A 1 39.86 -54.01 48.18
N THR A 2 38.55 -53.81 48.34
CA THR A 2 37.96 -52.51 48.74
C THR A 2 36.49 -52.74 49.05
N SER A 3 36.17 -52.43 50.30
CA SER A 3 34.90 -52.57 51.00
C SER A 3 33.84 -51.62 50.42
N LEU A 4 32.67 -52.17 50.08
CA LEU A 4 31.44 -51.39 49.83
C LEU A 4 30.78 -51.12 51.19
N THR A 5 30.98 -49.92 51.71
CA THR A 5 30.33 -49.45 52.94
C THR A 5 28.87 -49.08 52.67
N ARG A 6 27.98 -49.83 53.33
CA ARG A 6 26.52 -49.65 53.32
C ARG A 6 26.16 -48.34 54.04
N LYS A 7 25.84 -47.29 53.30
CA LYS A 7 25.31 -46.03 53.88
C LYS A 7 23.94 -46.27 54.50
N SER A 8 23.71 -45.74 55.70
CA SER A 8 22.53 -45.99 56.53
C SER A 8 21.24 -45.40 55.93
N PRO A 9 20.08 -46.04 56.12
CA PRO A 9 18.79 -45.59 55.57
C PRO A 9 18.26 -44.29 56.21
N THR A 10 18.86 -43.86 57.33
CA THR A 10 18.49 -42.63 58.04
C THR A 10 18.89 -41.36 57.30
N ALA A 11 19.98 -41.38 56.51
CA ALA A 11 20.39 -40.24 55.70
C ALA A 11 19.40 -39.96 54.56
N TRP A 12 18.81 -41.00 53.97
CA TRP A 12 17.85 -40.86 52.87
C TRP A 12 16.53 -40.21 53.32
N LEU A 13 16.05 -40.54 54.52
CA LEU A 13 14.84 -39.95 55.09
C LEU A 13 15.02 -38.45 55.38
N LEU A 14 16.18 -38.05 55.91
CA LEU A 14 16.50 -36.63 56.17
C LEU A 14 16.59 -35.80 54.88
N TRP A 15 17.18 -36.36 53.82
CA TRP A 15 17.25 -35.69 52.51
C TRP A 15 15.87 -35.61 51.83
N LEU A 16 15.01 -36.62 51.99
CA LEU A 16 13.64 -36.59 51.46
C LEU A 16 12.78 -35.54 52.19
N THR A 17 12.91 -35.41 53.50
CA THR A 17 12.19 -34.37 54.27
C THR A 17 12.68 -32.97 53.94
N LEU A 18 13.99 -32.78 53.69
CA LEU A 18 14.55 -31.49 53.30
C LEU A 18 14.13 -31.10 51.87
N ALA A 19 14.13 -32.07 50.94
CA ALA A 19 13.67 -31.87 49.57
C ALA A 19 12.16 -31.60 49.49
N LEU A 20 11.35 -32.27 50.31
CA LEU A 20 9.92 -32.02 50.39
C LEU A 20 9.61 -30.65 51.04
N GLY A 21 10.38 -30.22 52.03
CA GLY A 21 10.30 -28.87 52.61
C GLY A 21 10.67 -27.75 51.62
N LEU A 22 11.67 -27.98 50.76
CA LEU A 22 12.04 -27.06 49.67
C LEU A 22 11.03 -27.05 48.52
N LEU A 23 10.37 -28.18 48.24
CA LEU A 23 9.27 -28.26 47.27
C LEU A 23 7.98 -27.60 47.79
N LEU A 24 7.70 -27.68 49.09
CA LEU A 24 6.57 -26.98 49.72
C LEU A 24 6.82 -25.46 49.85
N GLY A 25 8.05 -25.05 50.19
CA GLY A 25 8.43 -23.63 50.25
C GLY A 25 8.48 -22.93 48.87
N SER A 26 8.69 -23.69 47.79
CA SER A 26 8.66 -23.16 46.41
C SER A 26 7.27 -23.11 45.78
N LEU A 27 6.28 -23.83 46.35
CA LEU A 27 4.87 -23.71 45.97
C LEU A 27 4.20 -22.46 46.55
N GLN A 28 4.72 -21.90 47.66
CA GLN A 28 4.23 -20.64 48.24
C GLN A 28 4.87 -19.39 47.62
N ALA A 29 5.95 -19.53 46.85
CA ALA A 29 6.64 -18.40 46.22
C ALA A 29 6.10 -18.04 44.82
N ARG A 30 4.88 -18.47 44.47
CA ARG A 30 4.29 -18.23 43.13
C ARG A 30 2.83 -17.78 43.17
N ALA A 31 2.47 -17.02 44.20
CA ALA A 31 1.28 -16.21 44.26
C ALA A 31 1.62 -14.90 45.00
N GLU A 32 2.43 -14.04 44.39
CA GLU A 32 2.15 -12.61 44.56
C GLU A 32 0.92 -12.35 43.70
N ASP A 33 -0.25 -12.65 44.27
CA ASP A 33 -1.48 -12.04 43.80
C ASP A 33 -1.21 -10.54 43.83
N GLY A 34 -1.18 -9.89 42.66
CA GLY A 34 -1.00 -8.45 42.57
C GLY A 34 -2.12 -7.78 43.36
N GLU A 35 -1.82 -7.47 44.63
CA GLU A 35 -2.83 -6.99 45.54
C GLU A 35 -3.15 -5.55 45.16
N LEU A 36 -4.34 -5.32 44.61
CA LEU A 36 -4.82 -3.97 44.29
C LEU A 36 -4.67 -3.05 45.51
N SER A 37 -4.29 -1.81 45.26
CA SER A 37 -4.22 -0.78 46.31
C SER A 37 -5.55 -0.63 47.05
N LYS A 38 -5.50 -0.07 48.26
CA LYS A 38 -6.71 0.15 49.06
C LYS A 38 -7.65 1.13 48.35
N GLU A 39 -7.07 2.08 47.65
CA GLU A 39 -7.70 3.14 46.86
C GLU A 39 -8.46 2.53 45.67
N THR A 40 -7.78 1.72 44.85
CA THR A 40 -8.41 1.03 43.71
C THR A 40 -9.50 0.05 44.15
N LYS A 41 -9.29 -0.69 45.25
CA LYS A 41 -10.33 -1.54 45.86
C LYS A 41 -11.55 -0.73 46.29
N ALA A 42 -11.36 0.51 46.78
CA ALA A 42 -12.47 1.36 47.20
C ALA A 42 -13.35 1.77 46.01
N CYS A 43 -12.76 2.11 44.86
CA CYS A 43 -13.49 2.40 43.62
C CYS A 43 -14.27 1.16 43.14
N LEU A 44 -13.62 0.00 43.09
CA LEU A 44 -14.20 -1.23 42.55
C LEU A 44 -15.34 -1.81 43.40
N LYS A 45 -15.40 -1.52 44.72
CA LYS A 45 -16.56 -1.89 45.58
C LYS A 45 -17.90 -1.43 45.00
N CYS A 46 -17.90 -0.31 44.27
CA CYS A 46 -19.06 0.15 43.53
C CYS A 46 -18.95 -0.21 42.04
N HIS A 47 -17.85 0.13 41.36
CA HIS A 47 -17.77 0.01 39.90
C HIS A 47 -17.77 -1.44 39.37
N ASP A 48 -17.46 -2.44 40.19
CA ASP A 48 -17.58 -3.86 39.80
C ASP A 48 -19.03 -4.37 39.78
N LYS A 49 -19.99 -3.60 40.32
CA LYS A 49 -21.39 -3.99 40.28
C LYS A 49 -21.99 -3.72 38.90
N PRO A 50 -22.67 -4.70 38.28
CA PRO A 50 -23.34 -4.50 37.01
C PRO A 50 -24.51 -3.51 37.14
N GLY A 51 -24.89 -2.89 36.03
CA GLY A 51 -26.07 -2.00 35.95
C GLY A 51 -25.83 -0.55 36.38
N GLN A 52 -24.63 -0.19 36.84
CA GLN A 52 -24.29 1.22 37.08
C GLN A 52 -24.13 1.96 35.76
N VAL A 53 -24.94 2.99 35.58
CA VAL A 53 -24.96 3.79 34.37
C VAL A 53 -25.10 5.27 34.70
N LYS A 54 -24.60 6.11 33.79
CA LYS A 54 -24.79 7.55 33.79
C LYS A 54 -25.50 7.97 32.51
N LYS A 55 -26.55 8.78 32.64
CA LYS A 55 -27.20 9.43 31.49
C LYS A 55 -26.35 10.64 31.07
N LEU A 56 -26.08 10.72 29.77
CA LEU A 56 -25.32 11.78 29.13
C LEU A 56 -26.27 12.87 28.61
N GLU A 57 -25.72 14.04 28.24
CA GLU A 57 -26.52 15.18 27.77
C GLU A 57 -27.14 14.95 26.39
N ASP A 58 -26.46 14.20 25.53
CA ASP A 58 -26.96 13.71 24.24
C ASP A 58 -28.08 12.64 24.35
N GLY A 59 -28.44 12.26 25.58
CA GLY A 59 -29.48 11.27 25.88
C GLY A 59 -28.97 9.83 25.94
N ASP A 60 -27.71 9.60 25.57
CA ASP A 60 -27.09 8.28 25.61
C ASP A 60 -26.84 7.82 27.05
N THR A 61 -26.65 6.52 27.22
CA THR A 61 -26.31 5.92 28.51
C THR A 61 -24.89 5.36 28.50
N LEU A 62 -24.07 5.77 29.45
CA LEU A 62 -22.70 5.31 29.67
C LEU A 62 -22.67 4.28 30.81
N SER A 63 -22.16 3.08 30.53
CA SER A 63 -21.87 2.10 31.58
C SER A 63 -20.69 2.55 32.42
N LEU A 64 -20.83 2.48 33.74
CA LEU A 64 -19.75 2.72 34.70
C LEU A 64 -19.15 1.42 35.22
N HIS A 65 -19.61 0.27 34.73
CA HIS A 65 -19.18 -1.03 35.21
C HIS A 65 -17.75 -1.37 34.72
N ILE A 66 -16.87 -1.66 35.67
CA ILE A 66 -15.51 -2.16 35.46
C ILE A 66 -15.36 -3.48 36.22
N SER A 67 -15.20 -4.58 35.48
CA SER A 67 -15.00 -5.90 36.10
C SER A 67 -13.64 -5.96 36.80
N THR A 68 -13.63 -6.20 38.11
CA THR A 68 -12.40 -6.37 38.91
C THR A 68 -11.52 -7.48 38.33
N GLU A 69 -12.14 -8.61 37.98
CA GLU A 69 -11.47 -9.77 37.39
C GLU A 69 -10.75 -9.42 36.09
N LYS A 70 -11.43 -8.70 35.17
CA LYS A 70 -10.82 -8.30 33.90
C LYS A 70 -9.79 -7.18 34.06
N PHE A 71 -9.98 -6.28 35.02
CA PHE A 71 -9.03 -5.21 35.33
C PHE A 71 -7.72 -5.78 35.89
N LEU A 72 -7.78 -6.78 36.78
CA LEU A 72 -6.60 -7.49 37.28
C LEU A 72 -5.75 -8.16 36.19
N GLN A 73 -6.38 -8.52 35.06
CA GLN A 73 -5.69 -9.07 33.89
C GLN A 73 -5.16 -8.00 32.92
N SER A 74 -5.55 -6.74 33.14
CA SER A 74 -5.16 -5.60 32.32
C SER A 74 -3.68 -5.29 32.49
N ARG A 75 -3.08 -4.71 31.45
CA ARG A 75 -1.73 -4.13 31.49
C ARG A 75 -1.63 -2.91 32.41
N HIS A 76 -2.76 -2.31 32.78
CA HIS A 76 -2.84 -1.17 33.69
C HIS A 76 -3.29 -1.58 35.10
N SER A 77 -3.27 -2.86 35.46
CA SER A 77 -3.70 -3.33 36.79
C SER A 77 -2.84 -2.78 37.94
N GLU A 78 -1.61 -2.35 37.65
CA GLU A 78 -0.67 -1.75 38.59
C GLU A 78 -0.89 -0.24 38.78
N ASN A 79 -1.73 0.38 37.95
CA ASN A 79 -2.08 1.79 38.04
C ASN A 79 -3.33 1.99 38.89
N ASP A 80 -3.34 3.07 39.68
CA ASP A 80 -4.52 3.47 40.42
C ASP A 80 -5.53 4.18 39.51
N CYS A 81 -6.81 4.14 39.88
CA CYS A 81 -7.86 4.78 39.10
C CYS A 81 -7.58 6.29 38.92
N GLU A 82 -7.04 6.94 39.95
CA GLU A 82 -6.71 8.37 39.97
C GLU A 82 -5.54 8.74 39.05
N ASP A 83 -4.66 7.78 38.70
CA ASP A 83 -3.55 8.02 37.76
C ASP A 83 -4.05 8.42 36.38
N CYS A 84 -5.20 7.87 35.96
CA CYS A 84 -5.84 8.20 34.69
C CYS A 84 -7.04 9.15 34.86
N HIS A 85 -7.73 9.06 35.99
CA HIS A 85 -8.87 9.91 36.33
C HIS A 85 -8.47 11.03 37.29
N SER A 86 -7.44 11.79 36.95
CA SER A 86 -6.84 12.83 37.81
C SER A 86 -7.81 13.96 38.19
N ASP A 87 -8.85 14.18 37.38
CA ASP A 87 -9.87 15.20 37.63
C ASP A 87 -10.93 14.76 38.66
N LEU A 88 -10.86 13.50 39.13
CA LEU A 88 -11.77 12.99 40.15
C LEU A 88 -11.23 13.27 41.55
N ASP A 89 -11.99 14.05 42.32
CA ASP A 89 -11.81 14.10 43.76
C ASP A 89 -12.61 12.96 44.42
N ALA A 90 -11.91 12.04 45.09
CA ALA A 90 -12.50 10.85 45.71
C ALA A 90 -13.59 11.18 46.76
N LYS A 91 -13.57 12.37 47.37
CA LYS A 91 -14.56 12.80 48.38
C LYS A 91 -15.86 13.27 47.73
N THR A 92 -15.79 13.79 46.52
CA THR A 92 -16.90 14.38 45.74
C THR A 92 -17.33 13.52 44.55
N HIS A 93 -16.62 12.43 44.25
CA HIS A 93 -16.92 11.45 43.18
C HIS A 93 -18.40 11.06 43.16
N GLY A 94 -19.13 11.52 42.14
CA GLY A 94 -20.56 11.29 41.93
C GLY A 94 -21.51 12.15 42.78
N LYS A 95 -21.01 12.95 43.73
CA LYS A 95 -21.81 13.88 44.55
C LYS A 95 -22.07 15.21 43.84
N VAL A 96 -21.13 15.63 42.99
CA VAL A 96 -21.31 16.77 42.09
C VAL A 96 -21.74 16.24 40.73
N LYS A 97 -22.79 16.85 40.14
CA LYS A 97 -23.19 16.53 38.78
C LYS A 97 -22.13 17.07 37.82
N THR A 98 -21.23 16.20 37.38
CA THR A 98 -20.35 16.51 36.25
C THR A 98 -21.14 16.33 34.95
N PRO A 99 -21.38 17.39 34.17
CA PRO A 99 -21.96 17.26 32.84
C PRO A 99 -20.99 16.50 31.94
N LEU A 100 -21.50 15.49 31.24
CA LEU A 100 -20.76 14.77 30.21
C LEU A 100 -21.59 14.83 28.94
N ALA A 101 -21.08 15.57 27.95
CA ALA A 101 -21.82 15.85 26.72
C ALA A 101 -22.17 14.58 25.95
N SER A 102 -21.17 13.72 25.70
CA SER A 102 -21.32 12.46 24.96
C SER A 102 -20.19 11.48 25.28
N LYS A 103 -20.34 10.22 24.87
CA LYS A 103 -19.26 9.21 24.96
C LYS A 103 -18.03 9.63 24.16
N ARG A 104 -18.27 10.31 23.02
CA ARG A 104 -17.20 10.78 22.15
C ARG A 104 -16.40 11.89 22.82
N GLN A 105 -17.07 12.87 23.43
CA GLN A 105 -16.39 13.94 24.15
C GLN A 105 -15.54 13.36 25.29
N LEU A 106 -16.10 12.43 26.07
CA LEU A 106 -15.35 11.75 27.13
C LEU A 106 -14.09 11.04 26.59
N ALA A 107 -14.18 10.36 25.45
CA ALA A 107 -13.03 9.69 24.85
C ALA A 107 -11.95 10.69 24.37
N LEU A 108 -12.34 11.87 23.90
CA LEU A 108 -11.44 12.94 23.49
C LEU A 108 -10.75 13.58 24.71
N ASP A 109 -11.50 13.87 25.76
CA ASP A 109 -10.98 14.48 27.00
C ASP A 109 -9.99 13.54 27.70
N MET A 110 -10.34 12.25 27.78
CA MET A 110 -9.49 11.22 28.40
C MET A 110 -8.28 10.83 27.53
N ARG A 111 -8.13 11.39 26.33
CA ARG A 111 -7.01 11.05 25.44
C ARG A 111 -5.66 11.48 26.04
N GLU A 112 -5.60 12.63 26.71
CA GLU A 112 -4.34 13.19 27.23
C GLU A 112 -3.78 12.37 28.40
N SER A 113 -4.60 11.66 29.19
CA SER A 113 -4.11 10.79 30.26
C SER A 113 -3.20 9.66 29.74
N CYS A 114 -3.40 9.25 28.49
CA CYS A 114 -2.52 8.27 27.83
C CYS A 114 -1.12 8.84 27.57
N ARG A 115 -1.00 10.16 27.37
CA ARG A 115 0.22 10.83 26.91
C ARG A 115 1.31 10.82 27.97
N ASP A 116 0.94 10.90 29.25
CA ASP A 116 1.90 11.02 30.35
C ASP A 116 2.81 9.80 30.45
N CYS A 117 2.27 8.61 30.18
CA CYS A 117 3.03 7.36 30.14
C CYS A 117 3.41 6.91 28.72
N HIS A 118 2.56 7.12 27.70
CA HIS A 118 2.77 6.63 26.33
C HIS A 118 3.29 7.68 25.33
N LYS A 119 4.15 8.60 25.78
CA LYS A 119 4.70 9.73 24.99
C LYS A 119 5.12 9.36 23.57
N LYS A 120 5.84 8.25 23.39
CA LYS A 120 6.32 7.79 22.08
C LYS A 120 5.17 7.40 21.14
N ASN A 121 4.26 6.53 21.61
CA ASN A 121 3.13 6.07 20.81
C ASN A 121 2.16 7.21 20.52
N PHE A 122 1.94 8.09 21.50
CA PHE A 122 1.12 9.29 21.33
C PHE A 122 1.68 10.19 20.23
N LYS A 123 2.99 10.49 20.28
CA LYS A 123 3.67 11.27 19.23
C LYS A 123 3.56 10.62 17.85
N THR A 124 3.75 9.29 17.78
CA THR A 124 3.60 8.57 16.51
C THR A 124 2.15 8.63 15.99
N TYR A 125 1.16 8.48 16.89
CA TYR A 125 -0.26 8.60 16.57
C TYR A 125 -0.62 10.00 16.06
N ASP A 126 -0.07 11.06 16.65
CA ASP A 126 -0.35 12.45 16.26
C ASP A 126 0.03 12.76 14.80
N ASP A 127 1.00 12.04 14.25
CA ASP A 127 1.47 12.13 12.86
C ASP A 127 0.66 11.21 11.90
N SER A 128 -0.30 10.44 12.42
CA SER A 128 -1.08 9.47 11.65
C SER A 128 -2.33 10.07 11.00
N LEU A 129 -2.84 9.35 10.00
CA LEU A 129 -4.10 9.68 9.32
C LEU A 129 -5.29 9.72 10.30
N HIS A 130 -5.35 8.81 11.29
CA HIS A 130 -6.44 8.83 12.27
C HIS A 130 -6.41 10.13 13.10
N ALA A 131 -5.24 10.56 13.58
CA ALA A 131 -5.14 11.81 14.33
C ALA A 131 -5.47 13.05 13.48
N ALA A 132 -5.07 13.06 12.21
CA ALA A 132 -5.46 14.11 11.27
C ALA A 132 -6.99 14.21 11.12
N LEU A 133 -7.68 13.06 10.99
CA LEU A 133 -9.14 13.01 10.87
C LEU A 133 -9.87 13.33 12.17
N VAL A 134 -9.26 13.09 13.33
CA VAL A 134 -9.79 13.57 14.62
C VAL A 134 -9.72 15.09 14.69
N LYS A 135 -8.60 15.70 14.28
CA LYS A 135 -8.40 17.16 14.26
C LYS A 135 -9.34 17.86 13.28
N GLU A 136 -9.61 17.22 12.13
CA GLU A 136 -10.56 17.73 11.14
C GLU A 136 -12.01 17.74 11.65
N GLY A 137 -12.33 16.88 12.63
CA GLY A 137 -13.68 16.73 13.16
C GLY A 137 -14.58 15.84 12.29
N PRO A 138 -15.87 15.71 12.64
CA PRO A 138 -16.82 14.89 11.89
C PRO A 138 -17.16 15.53 10.53
N LYS A 139 -17.41 14.68 9.54
CA LYS A 139 -17.90 15.07 8.20
C LYS A 139 -19.08 14.18 7.81
N GLU A 140 -20.01 14.72 7.04
CA GLU A 140 -21.16 13.96 6.54
C GLU A 140 -20.69 12.70 5.80
N GLY A 141 -21.31 11.55 6.11
CA GLY A 141 -20.95 10.26 5.53
C GLY A 141 -19.67 9.61 6.08
N ARG A 142 -18.96 10.22 7.04
CA ARG A 142 -17.76 9.67 7.68
C ARG A 142 -17.99 9.33 9.16
N LYS A 143 -17.65 8.10 9.56
CA LYS A 143 -17.59 7.71 10.99
C LYS A 143 -16.47 8.47 11.71
N ASP A 144 -16.64 8.69 13.01
CA ASP A 144 -15.61 9.30 13.85
C ASP A 144 -14.28 8.54 13.76
N ALA A 145 -13.19 9.30 13.63
CA ALA A 145 -11.85 8.74 13.64
C ALA A 145 -11.48 8.26 15.06
N PRO A 146 -10.84 7.09 15.19
CA PRO A 146 -10.60 6.46 16.49
C PRO A 146 -9.50 7.18 17.27
N VAL A 147 -9.67 7.33 18.58
CA VAL A 147 -8.62 7.69 19.54
C VAL A 147 -8.10 6.44 20.29
N CYS A 148 -7.19 6.62 21.23
CA CYS A 148 -6.54 5.55 22.00
C CYS A 148 -7.55 4.53 22.55
N SER A 149 -8.62 5.01 23.19
CA SER A 149 -9.64 4.20 23.87
C SER A 149 -10.59 3.45 22.93
N ASP A 150 -10.74 3.90 21.69
CA ASP A 150 -11.59 3.23 20.69
C ASP A 150 -10.98 1.88 20.25
N CYS A 151 -9.64 1.84 20.21
CA CYS A 151 -8.85 0.66 19.86
C CYS A 151 -8.40 -0.16 21.08
N HIS A 152 -7.97 0.52 22.15
CA HIS A 152 -7.45 -0.08 23.37
C HIS A 152 -8.36 0.24 24.56
N ASN A 153 -9.08 -0.76 25.08
CA ASN A 153 -9.87 -0.54 26.29
C ASN A 153 -8.92 -0.37 27.50
N PRO A 154 -8.84 0.82 28.13
CA PRO A 154 -7.85 1.08 29.18
C PRO A 154 -8.06 0.20 30.43
N HIS A 155 -9.28 -0.28 30.67
CA HIS A 155 -9.63 -1.08 31.84
C HIS A 155 -9.44 -2.59 31.64
N THR A 156 -9.31 -3.06 30.39
CA THR A 156 -9.25 -4.51 30.11
C THR A 156 -8.21 -4.83 29.04
N LEU A 157 -7.21 -3.97 28.83
CA LEU A 157 -6.21 -4.16 27.79
C LEU A 157 -5.28 -5.31 28.16
N LEU A 158 -5.33 -6.38 27.37
CA LEU A 158 -4.49 -7.56 27.55
C LEU A 158 -3.06 -7.38 27.02
N ASN A 159 -2.18 -8.35 27.29
CA ASN A 159 -0.81 -8.33 26.77
C ASN A 159 -0.82 -8.42 25.23
N VAL A 160 -0.03 -7.57 24.55
CA VAL A 160 0.21 -7.62 23.10
C VAL A 160 0.72 -9.00 22.63
N LYS A 161 1.37 -9.76 23.52
CA LYS A 161 1.81 -11.14 23.26
C LYS A 161 0.66 -12.17 23.26
N GLN A 162 -0.56 -11.83 23.64
CA GLN A 162 -1.70 -12.75 23.52
C GLN A 162 -2.30 -12.63 22.11
N VAL A 163 -2.67 -13.77 21.50
CA VAL A 163 -3.42 -13.74 20.24
C VAL A 163 -4.77 -13.16 20.58
N LEU A 164 -5.08 -11.95 20.10
CA LEU A 164 -6.47 -11.53 20.05
C LEU A 164 -7.18 -12.49 19.07
N PRO A 165 -8.27 -13.14 19.51
CA PRO A 165 -9.21 -13.76 18.59
C PRO A 165 -9.55 -12.81 17.45
N ILE A 166 -9.74 -13.36 16.24
CA ILE A 166 -9.89 -12.54 15.02
C ILE A 166 -11.12 -11.60 15.10
N ASP A 167 -12.14 -11.98 15.85
CA ASP A 167 -13.34 -11.19 16.18
C ASP A 167 -13.08 -10.06 17.20
N GLN A 168 -11.94 -10.05 17.88
CA GLN A 168 -11.53 -9.00 18.82
C GLN A 168 -10.61 -7.95 18.18
N VAL A 169 -10.43 -7.98 16.86
CA VAL A 169 -9.63 -7.00 16.13
C VAL A 169 -10.32 -5.63 16.14
N PRO A 170 -9.74 -4.59 16.78
CA PRO A 170 -10.42 -3.30 16.95
C PRO A 170 -10.70 -2.59 15.62
N CYS A 171 -9.88 -2.85 14.60
CA CYS A 171 -10.03 -2.26 13.27
C CYS A 171 -11.40 -2.59 12.64
N ALA A 172 -11.97 -3.76 12.94
CA ALA A 172 -13.23 -4.22 12.35
C ALA A 172 -14.44 -3.37 12.78
N LYS A 173 -14.39 -2.70 13.93
CA LYS A 173 -15.47 -1.80 14.42
C LYS A 173 -15.81 -0.70 13.40
N CYS A 174 -14.78 -0.19 12.72
CA CYS A 174 -14.92 0.86 11.71
C CYS A 174 -14.72 0.32 10.28
N HIS A 175 -13.78 -0.61 10.08
CA HIS A 175 -13.40 -1.18 8.79
C HIS A 175 -14.00 -2.57 8.52
N ASP A 176 -15.26 -2.78 8.88
CA ASP A 176 -15.97 -4.07 8.77
C ASP A 176 -15.87 -4.69 7.37
N ALA A 177 -16.10 -3.92 6.30
CA ALA A 177 -16.01 -4.43 4.93
C ALA A 177 -14.59 -4.92 4.56
N ILE A 178 -13.55 -4.25 5.06
CA ILE A 178 -12.16 -4.66 4.87
C ILE A 178 -11.86 -5.91 5.68
N PHE A 179 -12.32 -5.94 6.93
CA PHE A 179 -12.13 -7.10 7.79
C PHE A 179 -12.80 -8.35 7.22
N LYS A 180 -14.05 -8.25 6.73
CA LYS A 180 -14.76 -9.34 6.06
C LYS A 180 -14.00 -9.85 4.84
N ALA A 181 -13.47 -8.95 4.02
CA ALA A 181 -12.64 -9.29 2.88
C ALA A 181 -11.39 -10.08 3.30
N TYR A 182 -10.61 -9.52 4.22
CA TYR A 182 -9.40 -10.13 4.76
C TYR A 182 -9.69 -11.49 5.42
N SER A 183 -10.77 -11.60 6.19
CA SER A 183 -11.12 -12.84 6.90
C SER A 183 -11.38 -14.02 5.96
N GLY A 184 -11.77 -13.74 4.71
CA GLY A 184 -11.97 -14.74 3.66
C GLY A 184 -10.80 -14.85 2.69
N ASP A 185 -9.71 -14.11 2.89
CA ASP A 185 -8.51 -14.17 2.07
C ASP A 185 -7.52 -15.23 2.57
N VAL A 186 -6.48 -15.51 1.79
CA VAL A 186 -5.49 -16.54 2.13
C VAL A 186 -4.81 -16.28 3.50
N HIS A 187 -4.56 -15.03 3.87
CA HIS A 187 -3.94 -14.71 5.16
C HIS A 187 -4.93 -14.83 6.32
N GLY A 188 -6.17 -14.35 6.15
CA GLY A 188 -7.20 -14.46 7.16
C GLY A 188 -7.58 -15.92 7.47
N LEU A 189 -7.73 -16.74 6.43
CA LEU A 189 -7.97 -18.18 6.57
C LEU A 189 -6.81 -18.88 7.28
N GLU A 190 -5.57 -18.57 6.89
CA GLU A 190 -4.37 -19.09 7.53
C GLU A 190 -4.23 -18.61 9.00
N ARG A 191 -4.65 -17.38 9.32
CA ARG A 191 -4.68 -16.87 10.70
C ARG A 191 -5.64 -17.66 11.56
N VAL A 192 -6.83 -17.99 11.04
CA VAL A 192 -7.81 -18.82 11.75
C VAL A 192 -7.28 -20.25 11.93
N ALA A 193 -6.67 -20.82 10.90
CA ALA A 193 -6.18 -22.20 10.92
C ALA A 193 -4.89 -22.40 11.75
N LYS A 194 -3.94 -21.46 11.67
CA LYS A 194 -2.55 -21.60 12.20
C LYS A 194 -2.16 -20.52 13.22
N GLY A 195 -3.06 -19.62 13.58
CA GLY A 195 -2.81 -18.60 14.60
C GLY A 195 -1.80 -17.53 14.15
N LYS A 196 -0.83 -17.17 15.00
CA LYS A 196 0.03 -15.98 14.84
C LYS A 196 0.91 -15.94 13.60
N ALA A 197 1.10 -17.06 12.91
CA ALA A 197 2.02 -17.15 11.78
C ALA A 197 1.57 -16.32 10.57
N ALA A 198 0.26 -16.16 10.38
CA ALA A 198 -0.29 -15.30 9.34
C ALA A 198 -0.43 -13.85 9.83
N PRO A 199 -0.24 -12.84 8.97
CA PRO A 199 -0.31 -11.43 9.37
C PRO A 199 -1.75 -11.04 9.74
N ILE A 200 -1.91 -10.07 10.64
CA ILE A 200 -3.15 -9.36 10.93
C ILE A 200 -3.04 -7.89 10.49
N CYS A 201 -4.09 -7.09 10.67
CA CYS A 201 -4.15 -5.71 10.20
C CYS A 201 -2.88 -4.90 10.52
N ASN A 202 -2.34 -5.01 11.75
CA ASN A 202 -1.21 -4.21 12.18
C ASN A 202 0.16 -4.70 11.69
N ASP A 203 0.26 -5.93 11.19
CA ASP A 203 1.49 -6.48 10.61
C ASP A 203 1.77 -5.84 9.25
N CYS A 204 0.71 -5.50 8.50
CA CYS A 204 0.81 -4.77 7.23
C CYS A 204 0.58 -3.26 7.40
N HIS A 205 -0.23 -2.82 8.37
CA HIS A 205 -0.56 -1.42 8.59
C HIS A 205 -0.10 -0.95 9.97
N THR A 206 0.91 -0.10 10.07
CA THR A 206 1.39 0.38 11.38
C THR A 206 0.31 1.17 12.11
N ALA A 207 -0.34 0.58 13.12
CA ALA A 207 -1.58 1.11 13.73
C ALA A 207 -1.44 2.54 14.28
N HIS A 208 -0.35 2.83 15.00
CA HIS A 208 -0.06 4.18 15.50
C HIS A 208 0.53 5.10 14.43
N ALA A 209 1.05 4.60 13.30
CA ALA A 209 1.68 5.41 12.25
C ALA A 209 0.92 5.27 10.92
N ILE A 210 -0.40 5.11 11.00
CA ILE A 210 -1.20 4.76 9.83
C ILE A 210 -1.17 5.90 8.81
N GLN A 211 -0.89 5.55 7.55
CA GLN A 211 -0.88 6.48 6.42
C GLN A 211 -1.86 5.98 5.35
N ALA A 212 -2.25 6.86 4.42
CA ALA A 212 -3.08 6.44 3.30
C ALA A 212 -2.35 5.41 2.41
N ALA A 213 -3.06 4.34 2.08
CA ALA A 213 -2.51 3.24 1.28
C ALA A 213 -2.04 3.64 -0.13
N SER A 214 -2.55 4.77 -0.64
CA SER A 214 -2.18 5.36 -1.94
C SER A 214 -0.82 6.08 -1.93
N LEU A 215 -0.24 6.32 -0.75
CA LEU A 215 1.00 7.07 -0.60
C LEU A 215 2.23 6.17 -0.71
N GLY A 216 3.20 6.60 -1.51
CA GLY A 216 4.54 6.00 -1.56
C GLY A 216 4.59 4.54 -2.00
N THR A 217 5.50 3.77 -1.38
CA THR A 217 5.74 2.34 -1.63
C THR A 217 5.31 1.43 -0.48
N GLY A 218 4.69 1.99 0.57
CA GLY A 218 4.42 1.30 1.83
C GLY A 218 3.71 -0.05 1.66
N VAL A 219 2.70 -0.13 0.79
CA VAL A 219 1.99 -1.39 0.52
C VAL A 219 2.93 -2.49 0.00
N ARG A 220 3.79 -2.18 -0.99
CA ARG A 220 4.77 -3.13 -1.52
C ARG A 220 5.75 -3.56 -0.43
N ASP A 221 6.32 -2.58 0.27
CA ASP A 221 7.37 -2.83 1.26
C ASP A 221 6.84 -3.66 2.44
N ASN A 222 5.57 -3.49 2.81
CA ASN A 222 4.92 -4.30 3.83
C ASN A 222 4.73 -5.77 3.41
N CYS A 223 4.40 -6.03 2.14
CA CYS A 223 4.37 -7.42 1.63
C CYS A 223 5.77 -8.05 1.67
N LEU A 224 6.80 -7.31 1.28
CA LEU A 224 8.18 -7.80 1.18
C LEU A 224 8.84 -8.07 2.54
N LYS A 225 8.30 -7.57 3.65
CA LYS A 225 8.79 -7.92 5.00
C LYS A 225 8.67 -9.42 5.29
N CYS A 226 7.62 -10.06 4.78
CA CYS A 226 7.39 -11.51 4.94
C CYS A 226 7.66 -12.27 3.64
N HIS A 227 7.42 -11.65 2.48
CA HIS A 227 7.68 -12.21 1.15
C HIS A 227 8.98 -11.67 0.54
N ASP A 228 10.07 -11.69 1.32
CA ASP A 228 11.37 -11.13 0.97
C ASP A 228 11.98 -11.72 -0.31
N LYS A 229 11.68 -12.99 -0.61
CA LYS A 229 12.12 -13.71 -1.81
C LYS A 229 11.18 -13.56 -3.00
N ALA A 230 10.08 -12.81 -2.87
CA ALA A 230 9.09 -12.69 -3.94
C ALA A 230 9.71 -12.19 -5.25
N GLU A 231 10.50 -11.12 -5.22
CA GLU A 231 11.08 -10.57 -6.45
C GLU A 231 11.97 -11.60 -7.16
N ALA A 232 12.83 -12.32 -6.42
CA ALA A 232 13.70 -13.35 -6.97
C ALA A 232 12.89 -14.53 -7.56
N GLN A 233 11.85 -14.99 -6.87
CA GLN A 233 10.97 -16.04 -7.35
C GLN A 233 10.20 -15.63 -8.61
N HIS A 234 9.82 -14.35 -8.72
CA HIS A 234 9.12 -13.84 -9.89
C HIS A 234 10.03 -13.67 -11.10
N LYS A 235 11.34 -13.41 -10.93
CA LYS A 235 12.30 -13.35 -12.04
C LYS A 235 12.36 -14.62 -12.89
N ALA A 236 12.00 -15.77 -12.32
CA ALA A 236 12.00 -17.04 -13.05
C ALA A 236 10.97 -17.10 -14.20
N TRP A 237 9.88 -16.33 -14.11
CA TRP A 237 8.78 -16.39 -15.08
C TRP A 237 8.29 -15.02 -15.57
N LEU A 238 8.50 -13.96 -14.80
CA LEU A 238 8.03 -12.61 -15.08
C LEU A 238 9.15 -11.76 -15.69
N PRO A 239 9.09 -11.44 -17.00
CA PRO A 239 10.06 -10.56 -17.64
C PRO A 239 10.08 -9.18 -16.97
N ASN A 240 11.27 -8.60 -16.79
CA ASN A 240 11.43 -7.31 -16.11
C ASN A 240 10.69 -7.25 -14.75
N ALA A 241 10.79 -8.31 -13.93
CA ALA A 241 10.09 -8.42 -12.64
C ALA A 241 10.23 -7.16 -11.77
N GLN A 242 11.41 -6.55 -11.72
CA GLN A 242 11.64 -5.30 -10.96
C GLN A 242 10.71 -4.17 -11.40
N ARG A 243 10.52 -3.96 -12.71
CA ARG A 243 9.61 -2.94 -13.24
C ARG A 243 8.16 -3.23 -12.86
N HIS A 244 7.76 -4.49 -12.87
CA HIS A 244 6.43 -4.89 -12.42
C HIS A 244 6.23 -4.56 -10.93
N PHE A 245 7.22 -4.83 -10.08
CA PHE A 245 7.15 -4.52 -8.64
C PHE A 245 7.15 -3.01 -8.35
N GLU A 246 7.71 -2.19 -9.25
CA GLU A 246 7.65 -0.72 -9.16
C GLU A 246 6.27 -0.17 -9.58
N ALA A 247 5.69 -0.74 -10.64
CA ALA A 247 4.52 -0.21 -11.34
C ALA A 247 3.19 -0.91 -11.06
N ILE A 248 3.18 -2.08 -10.42
CA ILE A 248 1.98 -2.89 -10.18
C ILE A 248 1.91 -3.26 -8.69
N SER A 249 0.76 -3.02 -8.06
CA SER A 249 0.56 -3.46 -6.68
C SER A 249 0.28 -4.97 -6.60
N CYS A 250 0.76 -5.63 -5.56
CA CYS A 250 0.62 -7.09 -5.38
C CYS A 250 -0.82 -7.60 -5.56
N PRO A 251 -1.87 -6.95 -5.01
CA PRO A 251 -3.25 -7.40 -5.18
C PRO A 251 -3.75 -7.42 -6.62
N VAL A 252 -3.13 -6.70 -7.56
CA VAL A 252 -3.52 -6.72 -8.97
C VAL A 252 -3.41 -8.12 -9.57
N CYS A 253 -2.35 -8.85 -9.21
CA CYS A 253 -2.09 -10.22 -9.67
C CYS A 253 -2.61 -11.25 -8.68
N HIS A 254 -2.58 -10.93 -7.38
CA HIS A 254 -3.01 -11.82 -6.30
C HIS A 254 -4.50 -11.73 -5.95
N ASN A 255 -5.29 -10.95 -6.69
CA ASN A 255 -6.74 -11.06 -6.69
C ASN A 255 -7.19 -11.14 -8.17
N PRO A 256 -7.35 -12.34 -8.75
CA PRO A 256 -7.66 -12.49 -10.17
C PRO A 256 -8.97 -11.82 -10.56
N ASN A 257 -9.95 -11.84 -9.66
CA ASN A 257 -11.30 -11.32 -9.86
C ASN A 257 -11.41 -9.80 -9.61
N ALA A 258 -10.33 -9.14 -9.18
CA ALA A 258 -10.36 -7.71 -8.94
C ALA A 258 -10.58 -6.91 -10.23
N LYS A 259 -11.41 -5.89 -10.13
CA LYS A 259 -11.38 -4.77 -11.06
C LYS A 259 -10.14 -3.94 -10.80
N ARG A 260 -9.53 -3.44 -11.88
CA ARG A 260 -8.23 -2.78 -11.87
C ARG A 260 -8.36 -1.36 -12.44
N ARG A 261 -7.44 -0.50 -12.04
CA ARG A 261 -7.31 0.86 -12.58
C ARG A 261 -5.84 1.27 -12.66
N VAL A 262 -5.55 2.14 -13.61
CA VAL A 262 -4.30 2.88 -13.64
C VAL A 262 -4.45 4.10 -12.75
N ASN A 263 -3.72 4.11 -11.64
CA ASN A 263 -3.66 5.23 -10.73
C ASN A 263 -2.49 6.15 -11.11
N LEU A 264 -2.78 7.30 -11.68
CA LEU A 264 -1.82 8.36 -11.96
C LEU A 264 -1.59 9.16 -10.68
N ARG A 265 -0.35 9.19 -10.21
CA ARG A 265 0.03 9.88 -8.97
C ARG A 265 0.95 11.04 -9.29
N MET A 266 0.71 12.19 -8.67
CA MET A 266 1.49 13.40 -8.88
C MET A 266 2.74 13.42 -8.02
N PHE A 267 3.87 13.75 -8.62
CA PHE A 267 5.15 13.91 -7.96
C PHE A 267 5.78 15.23 -8.35
N ASP A 268 6.33 15.95 -7.39
CA ASP A 268 7.20 17.09 -7.65
C ASP A 268 8.54 16.58 -8.22
N GLN A 269 8.99 17.16 -9.33
CA GLN A 269 10.15 16.65 -10.06
C GLN A 269 11.48 16.88 -9.34
N ALA A 270 11.61 17.98 -8.59
CA ALA A 270 12.84 18.35 -7.88
C ALA A 270 13.03 17.54 -6.61
N SER A 271 11.99 17.44 -5.77
CA SER A 271 12.03 16.68 -4.53
C SER A 271 11.80 15.19 -4.72
N GLY A 272 11.13 14.79 -5.81
CA GLY A 272 10.70 13.41 -6.04
C GLY A 272 9.62 12.94 -5.07
N LEU A 273 9.06 13.85 -4.26
CA LEU A 273 8.00 13.55 -3.29
C LEU A 273 6.62 13.59 -3.96
N GLN A 274 5.73 12.74 -3.46
CA GLN A 274 4.34 12.74 -3.92
C GLN A 274 3.65 14.03 -3.48
N VAL A 275 2.98 14.70 -4.42
CA VAL A 275 2.24 15.94 -4.17
C VAL A 275 1.08 15.65 -3.22
N ARG A 276 0.88 16.57 -2.26
CA ARG A 276 -0.20 16.53 -1.28
C ARG A 276 -0.89 17.88 -1.26
N GLU A 277 -2.19 17.87 -1.02
CA GLU A 277 -2.95 19.09 -0.82
C GLU A 277 -2.57 19.74 0.51
N LYS A 278 -2.52 21.07 0.51
CA LYS A 278 -2.20 21.85 1.71
C LYS A 278 -3.48 22.16 2.48
N VAL A 279 -3.38 22.20 3.80
CA VAL A 279 -4.50 22.50 4.69
C VAL A 279 -5.08 23.89 4.36
N GLY A 280 -6.39 23.97 4.12
CA GLY A 280 -7.13 25.23 4.00
C GLY A 280 -7.42 25.75 2.58
N VAL A 281 -6.92 25.11 1.52
CA VAL A 281 -7.30 25.45 0.14
C VAL A 281 -7.40 24.17 -0.70
N PRO A 282 -8.62 23.66 -1.03
CA PRO A 282 -8.78 22.46 -1.82
C PRO A 282 -8.51 22.73 -3.31
N GLN A 283 -7.26 23.05 -3.64
CA GLN A 283 -6.85 23.42 -4.99
C GLN A 283 -6.99 22.28 -5.99
N PHE A 284 -6.86 21.02 -5.56
CA PHE A 284 -6.87 19.90 -6.47
C PHE A 284 -8.27 19.55 -6.94
N GLU A 285 -9.19 19.35 -6.00
CA GLU A 285 -10.56 18.94 -6.33
C GLU A 285 -11.25 20.04 -7.13
N GLU A 286 -11.10 21.30 -6.72
CA GLU A 286 -11.65 22.44 -7.44
C GLU A 286 -11.11 22.54 -8.87
N LYS A 287 -9.78 22.48 -9.05
CA LYS A 287 -9.17 22.55 -10.39
C LYS A 287 -9.50 21.35 -11.25
N ALA A 288 -9.55 20.15 -10.67
CA ALA A 288 -9.92 18.93 -11.39
C ALA A 288 -11.37 19.01 -11.87
N MET A 289 -12.29 19.47 -11.02
CA MET A 289 -13.70 19.67 -11.39
C MET A 289 -13.87 20.78 -12.43
N GLN A 290 -13.14 21.89 -12.33
CA GLN A 290 -13.14 22.95 -13.35
C GLN A 290 -12.63 22.44 -14.70
N ALA A 291 -11.58 21.62 -14.69
CA ALA A 291 -11.01 21.02 -15.89
C ALA A 291 -11.87 19.88 -16.47
N ASP A 292 -12.70 19.22 -15.65
CA ASP A 292 -13.68 18.20 -16.03
C ASP A 292 -15.13 18.72 -15.93
N ALA A 293 -15.40 19.91 -16.48
CA ALA A 293 -16.74 20.50 -16.45
C ALA A 293 -17.83 19.62 -17.09
N GLY A 294 -17.43 18.70 -17.97
CA GLY A 294 -18.32 17.73 -18.62
C GLY A 294 -18.59 16.44 -17.82
N ASN A 295 -17.91 16.25 -16.68
CA ASN A 295 -17.97 15.03 -15.86
C ASN A 295 -17.70 13.74 -16.68
N MET A 296 -16.82 13.85 -17.67
CA MET A 296 -16.40 12.74 -18.53
C MET A 296 -15.02 12.20 -18.14
N GLY A 297 -14.40 12.79 -17.12
CA GLY A 297 -13.00 12.61 -16.76
C GLY A 297 -12.09 13.52 -17.58
N LEU A 298 -10.93 13.84 -16.99
CA LEU A 298 -9.92 14.68 -17.60
C LEU A 298 -9.40 14.05 -18.89
N ASP A 299 -9.54 14.76 -20.01
CA ASP A 299 -8.84 14.45 -21.24
C ASP A 299 -7.36 14.88 -21.17
N GLU A 300 -6.60 14.59 -22.22
CA GLU A 300 -5.18 14.92 -22.28
C GLU A 300 -4.87 16.41 -22.12
N ARG A 301 -5.66 17.29 -22.75
CA ARG A 301 -5.40 18.74 -22.74
C ARG A 301 -5.76 19.32 -21.38
N ALA A 302 -6.92 18.92 -20.85
CA ALA A 302 -7.40 19.30 -19.52
C ALA A 302 -6.39 18.85 -18.45
N LEU A 303 -5.91 17.61 -18.52
CA LEU A 303 -4.90 17.09 -17.60
C LEU A 303 -3.59 17.88 -17.69
N TRP A 304 -3.08 18.12 -18.90
CA TRP A 304 -1.83 18.87 -19.08
C TRP A 304 -1.94 20.31 -18.57
N SER A 305 -3.05 21.01 -18.88
CA SER A 305 -3.31 22.37 -18.39
C SER A 305 -3.36 22.40 -16.87
N MET A 306 -4.12 21.48 -16.27
CA MET A 306 -4.23 21.36 -14.82
C MET A 306 -2.87 21.16 -14.13
N LEU A 307 -2.02 20.26 -14.66
CA LEU A 307 -0.68 20.03 -14.10
C LEU A 307 0.22 21.27 -14.18
N LYS A 308 0.12 22.02 -15.28
CA LYS A 308 0.86 23.27 -15.47
C LYS A 308 0.39 24.33 -14.48
N ASP A 309 -0.92 24.52 -14.34
CA ASP A 309 -1.52 25.47 -13.40
C ASP A 309 -1.17 25.13 -11.96
N PHE A 310 -1.17 23.84 -11.61
CA PHE A 310 -0.77 23.37 -10.29
C PHE A 310 0.72 23.67 -10.01
N SER A 311 1.61 23.43 -10.98
CA SER A 311 3.05 23.70 -10.84
C SER A 311 3.36 25.19 -10.73
N GLN A 312 2.62 26.04 -11.44
CA GLN A 312 2.77 27.50 -11.36
C GLN A 312 2.24 28.08 -10.04
N ALA A 313 1.09 27.59 -9.56
CA ALA A 313 0.47 28.06 -8.33
C ALA A 313 1.35 27.81 -7.10
N ASP A 314 2.05 26.67 -7.04
CA ASP A 314 2.85 26.29 -5.87
C ASP A 314 4.30 26.76 -5.94
N LYS A 315 4.69 27.52 -6.98
CA LYS A 315 6.08 27.86 -7.32
C LYS A 315 7.02 26.63 -7.28
N SER A 316 6.46 25.45 -7.51
CA SER A 316 7.18 24.19 -7.41
C SER A 316 7.89 23.88 -8.72
N SER A 317 8.77 22.89 -8.69
CA SER A 317 9.27 22.32 -9.94
C SER A 317 8.11 21.68 -10.72
N SER A 318 8.31 21.42 -12.01
CA SER A 318 7.29 20.78 -12.86
C SER A 318 6.75 19.50 -12.24
N THR A 319 5.42 19.37 -12.17
CA THR A 319 4.78 18.16 -11.68
C THR A 319 4.83 17.06 -12.73
N VAL A 320 5.25 15.86 -12.34
CA VAL A 320 5.22 14.66 -13.18
C VAL A 320 4.25 13.62 -12.63
N LEU A 321 3.63 12.87 -13.54
CA LEU A 321 2.75 11.76 -13.21
C LEU A 321 3.52 10.45 -13.24
N ARG A 322 3.29 9.61 -12.23
CA ARG A 322 3.75 8.22 -12.20
C ARG A 322 2.54 7.30 -12.10
N GLY A 323 2.33 6.51 -13.14
CA GLY A 323 1.28 5.49 -13.17
C GLY A 323 1.61 4.31 -12.26
N ARG A 324 0.61 3.79 -11.57
CA ARG A 324 0.66 2.49 -10.88
C ARG A 324 -0.63 1.74 -11.15
N LEU A 325 -0.53 0.48 -11.54
CA LEU A 325 -1.69 -0.40 -11.67
C LEU A 325 -2.11 -0.85 -10.27
N GLU A 326 -3.37 -0.62 -9.92
CA GLU A 326 -3.95 -0.93 -8.62
C GLU A 326 -5.33 -1.56 -8.78
N VAL A 327 -5.80 -2.23 -7.74
CA VAL A 327 -7.21 -2.67 -7.66
C VAL A 327 -8.13 -1.49 -7.32
N MET A 328 -9.41 -1.58 -7.69
CA MET A 328 -10.34 -0.45 -7.60
C MET A 328 -10.68 -0.03 -6.16
N SER A 329 -10.67 -0.95 -5.20
CA SER A 329 -11.07 -0.66 -3.81
C SER A 329 -10.15 -1.31 -2.78
N GLY A 330 -10.16 -0.76 -1.56
CA GLY A 330 -9.47 -1.36 -0.42
C GLY A 330 -9.98 -2.77 -0.12
N VAL A 331 -11.27 -3.03 -0.28
CA VAL A 331 -11.88 -4.37 -0.13
C VAL A 331 -11.21 -5.37 -1.06
N GLN A 332 -11.09 -5.04 -2.35
CA GLN A 332 -10.43 -5.92 -3.33
C GLN A 332 -8.93 -6.10 -3.06
N ALA A 333 -8.29 -5.11 -2.41
CA ALA A 333 -6.90 -5.24 -2.00
C ALA A 333 -6.70 -6.23 -0.84
N HIS A 334 -7.77 -6.56 -0.10
CA HIS A 334 -7.79 -7.52 1.01
C HIS A 334 -8.52 -8.82 0.64
N GLN A 335 -8.62 -9.15 -0.66
CA GLN A 335 -9.17 -10.41 -1.14
C GLN A 335 -8.07 -11.17 -1.88
N ILE A 336 -6.95 -11.38 -1.19
CA ILE A 336 -5.77 -12.06 -1.72
C ILE A 336 -6.05 -13.56 -1.84
N SER A 337 -5.86 -14.09 -3.05
CA SER A 337 -6.01 -15.51 -3.35
C SER A 337 -4.74 -16.29 -3.05
N GLU A 338 -4.90 -17.62 -2.94
CA GLU A 338 -3.78 -18.56 -2.96
C GLU A 338 -2.92 -18.41 -4.23
N LYS A 339 -1.65 -18.83 -4.15
CA LYS A 339 -0.64 -18.63 -5.20
C LYS A 339 -1.00 -19.32 -6.52
N GLU A 340 -1.75 -20.41 -6.45
CA GLU A 340 -2.24 -21.21 -7.57
C GLU A 340 -3.22 -20.43 -8.43
N ASN A 341 -3.97 -19.52 -7.81
CA ASN A 341 -4.99 -18.68 -8.45
C ASN A 341 -4.46 -17.30 -8.87
N ALA A 342 -3.21 -16.98 -8.55
CA ALA A 342 -2.58 -15.71 -8.92
C ALA A 342 -2.35 -15.63 -10.44
N ILE A 343 -2.52 -14.44 -11.01
CA ILE A 343 -2.37 -14.22 -12.45
C ILE A 343 -0.91 -14.38 -12.87
N LYS A 344 -0.67 -15.28 -13.83
CA LYS A 344 0.62 -15.45 -14.53
C LYS A 344 0.53 -15.22 -16.03
N ASP A 345 -0.67 -15.19 -16.60
CA ASP A 345 -0.86 -14.94 -18.03
C ASP A 345 -0.65 -13.46 -18.35
N CYS A 346 0.46 -13.16 -19.04
CA CYS A 346 0.84 -11.84 -19.50
C CYS A 346 -0.27 -11.18 -20.35
N ASN A 347 -1.06 -11.94 -21.10
CA ASN A 347 -2.11 -11.40 -21.96
C ASN A 347 -3.21 -10.69 -21.17
N THR A 348 -3.38 -11.02 -19.88
CA THR A 348 -4.33 -10.33 -18.99
C THR A 348 -4.10 -8.83 -18.99
N CYS A 349 -2.84 -8.39 -19.06
CA CYS A 349 -2.45 -6.99 -19.00
C CYS A 349 -1.85 -6.47 -20.32
N HIS A 350 -1.24 -7.32 -21.15
CA HIS A 350 -0.54 -6.87 -22.36
C HIS A 350 -1.35 -6.98 -23.65
N ARG A 351 -2.55 -7.60 -23.61
CA ARG A 351 -3.43 -7.61 -24.79
C ARG A 351 -4.02 -6.22 -25.05
N ALA A 352 -4.13 -5.83 -26.31
CA ALA A 352 -4.82 -4.60 -26.69
C ALA A 352 -6.26 -4.61 -26.11
N GLY A 353 -6.67 -3.50 -25.50
CA GLY A 353 -7.98 -3.40 -24.85
C GLY A 353 -8.09 -4.17 -23.52
N ALA A 354 -6.97 -4.56 -22.89
CA ALA A 354 -6.97 -5.16 -21.56
C ALA A 354 -7.80 -4.32 -20.57
N GLN A 355 -8.65 -5.00 -19.79
CA GLN A 355 -9.55 -4.36 -18.81
C GLN A 355 -8.76 -3.53 -17.79
N ALA A 356 -7.53 -3.94 -17.47
CA ALA A 356 -6.68 -3.29 -16.48
C ALA A 356 -6.35 -1.82 -16.81
N PHE A 357 -6.45 -1.44 -18.09
CA PHE A 357 -6.12 -0.11 -18.59
C PHE A 357 -7.36 0.68 -19.04
N GLN A 358 -8.58 0.16 -18.80
CA GLN A 358 -9.82 0.84 -19.20
C GLN A 358 -10.28 1.91 -18.20
N SER A 359 -9.80 1.83 -16.95
CA SER A 359 -10.14 2.81 -15.90
C SER A 359 -8.87 3.51 -15.45
N VAL A 360 -8.87 4.85 -15.55
CA VAL A 360 -7.73 5.68 -15.16
C VAL A 360 -8.22 6.73 -14.17
N SER A 361 -7.44 6.95 -13.12
CA SER A 361 -7.74 7.95 -12.10
C SER A 361 -6.49 8.75 -11.76
N LEU A 362 -6.62 10.05 -11.57
CA LEU A 362 -5.61 10.91 -10.96
C LEU A 362 -5.82 10.93 -9.45
N THR A 363 -4.79 10.61 -8.68
CA THR A 363 -4.86 10.63 -7.21
C THR A 363 -3.77 11.50 -6.60
N ILE A 364 -4.16 12.35 -5.67
CA ILE A 364 -3.25 13.00 -4.70
C ILE A 364 -3.66 12.63 -3.28
N ALA A 365 -2.82 12.92 -2.29
CA ALA A 365 -3.29 12.91 -0.91
C ALA A 365 -3.83 14.29 -0.53
N GLY A 366 -5.02 14.32 0.04
CA GLY A 366 -5.60 15.50 0.68
C GLY A 366 -4.78 15.96 1.88
N ALA A 367 -5.17 17.10 2.42
CA ALA A 367 -4.52 17.72 3.57
C ALA A 367 -4.63 16.87 4.85
N ASP A 368 -5.74 16.13 4.98
CA ASP A 368 -5.98 15.12 6.01
C ASP A 368 -5.16 13.84 5.78
N GLY A 369 -4.60 13.67 4.58
CA GLY A 369 -3.85 12.50 4.15
C GLY A 369 -4.69 11.46 3.39
N GLN A 370 -6.00 11.63 3.24
CA GLN A 370 -6.83 10.70 2.47
C GLN A 370 -6.57 10.82 0.96
N PRO A 371 -6.68 9.75 0.16
CA PRO A 371 -6.58 9.85 -1.28
C PRO A 371 -7.79 10.60 -1.87
N ILE A 372 -7.54 11.74 -2.51
CA ILE A 372 -8.51 12.42 -3.35
C ILE A 372 -8.31 11.93 -4.77
N ARG A 373 -9.39 11.51 -5.42
CA ARG A 373 -9.36 10.85 -6.72
C ARG A 373 -10.25 11.58 -7.70
N HIS A 374 -9.77 11.72 -8.93
CA HIS A 374 -10.55 12.27 -10.03
C HIS A 374 -10.40 11.36 -11.27
N ASN A 375 -11.45 11.25 -12.07
CA ASN A 375 -11.46 10.38 -13.24
C ASN A 375 -10.61 10.97 -14.37
N VAL A 376 -9.95 10.10 -15.13
CA VAL A 376 -9.14 10.48 -16.30
C VAL A 376 -9.55 9.58 -17.46
N GLN A 377 -9.64 10.14 -18.65
CA GLN A 377 -9.93 9.38 -19.86
C GLN A 377 -8.78 8.43 -20.18
N LYS A 378 -9.09 7.20 -20.60
CA LYS A 378 -8.08 6.16 -20.85
C LYS A 378 -7.15 6.51 -22.01
N GLU A 379 -7.63 7.33 -22.94
CA GLU A 379 -6.94 7.81 -24.13
C GLU A 379 -5.65 8.55 -23.77
N VAL A 380 -5.60 9.15 -22.57
CA VAL A 380 -4.41 9.78 -21.98
C VAL A 380 -3.22 8.81 -21.92
N LEU A 381 -3.45 7.52 -21.67
CA LEU A 381 -2.37 6.53 -21.60
C LEU A 381 -1.70 6.26 -22.96
N THR A 382 -2.39 6.58 -24.05
CA THR A 382 -1.92 6.36 -25.43
C THR A 382 -1.54 7.64 -26.16
N SER A 383 -1.57 8.78 -25.46
CA SER A 383 -1.41 10.07 -26.11
C SER A 383 -0.02 10.68 -25.92
N LEU A 384 0.40 11.46 -26.92
CA LEU A 384 1.75 11.97 -27.03
C LEU A 384 2.03 13.17 -26.13
N LEU A 385 1.08 14.07 -25.94
CA LEU A 385 1.24 15.18 -24.99
C LEU A 385 1.35 14.63 -23.57
N ALA A 386 0.62 13.56 -23.27
CA ALA A 386 0.70 12.86 -22.00
C ALA A 386 2.04 12.14 -21.77
N THR A 387 2.80 11.76 -22.80
CA THR A 387 4.13 11.11 -22.63
C THR A 387 5.17 11.98 -21.95
N GLN A 388 5.07 13.30 -22.09
CA GLN A 388 5.98 14.23 -21.42
C GLN A 388 5.68 14.32 -19.92
N SER A 389 4.40 14.19 -19.55
CA SER A 389 3.92 14.30 -18.18
C SER A 389 3.91 12.95 -17.44
N ILE A 390 3.62 11.83 -18.11
CA ILE A 390 3.54 10.49 -17.52
C ILE A 390 4.87 9.77 -17.71
N ARG A 391 5.62 9.58 -16.63
CA ARG A 391 6.90 8.86 -16.63
C ARG A 391 6.78 7.46 -16.05
N GLY A 392 7.55 6.54 -16.62
CA GLY A 392 7.78 5.20 -16.05
C GLY A 392 6.59 4.24 -16.11
N PHE A 393 5.56 4.56 -16.91
CA PHE A 393 4.39 3.71 -17.08
C PHE A 393 4.07 3.53 -18.56
N TYR A 394 4.69 2.53 -19.18
CA TYR A 394 4.40 2.08 -20.54
C TYR A 394 4.21 0.57 -20.54
N ALA A 395 2.97 0.12 -20.78
CA ALA A 395 2.64 -1.29 -20.93
C ALA A 395 2.55 -1.62 -22.42
N ILE A 396 3.51 -2.44 -22.90
CA ILE A 396 3.55 -2.91 -24.29
C ILE A 396 2.20 -3.55 -24.64
N GLY A 397 1.63 -3.14 -25.78
CA GLY A 397 0.31 -3.57 -26.25
C GLY A 397 -0.83 -2.69 -25.75
N SER A 398 -0.98 -2.55 -24.42
CA SER A 398 -2.15 -1.88 -23.82
C SER A 398 -2.09 -0.35 -23.82
N THR A 399 -0.89 0.24 -23.75
CA THR A 399 -0.70 1.71 -23.81
C THR A 399 0.11 2.12 -25.03
N ARG A 400 -0.03 1.36 -26.14
CA ARG A 400 0.74 1.56 -27.36
C ARG A 400 0.32 2.84 -28.08
N ILE A 401 1.30 3.70 -28.40
CA ILE A 401 1.08 4.96 -29.12
C ILE A 401 1.23 4.71 -30.62
N LYS A 402 0.12 4.60 -31.33
CA LYS A 402 0.11 4.27 -32.77
C LYS A 402 0.94 5.22 -33.63
N LEU A 403 1.05 6.51 -33.25
CA LEU A 403 1.87 7.46 -34.02
C LEU A 403 3.36 7.10 -33.99
N LEU A 404 3.87 6.60 -32.86
CA LEU A 404 5.27 6.17 -32.77
C LEU A 404 5.52 4.94 -33.64
N ASP A 405 4.55 4.04 -33.77
CA ASP A 405 4.65 2.90 -34.69
C ASP A 405 4.71 3.35 -36.14
N VAL A 406 3.85 4.29 -36.54
CA VAL A 406 3.86 4.86 -37.90
C VAL A 406 5.19 5.56 -38.16
N LEU A 407 5.67 6.37 -37.22
CA LEU A 407 6.95 7.07 -37.36
C LEU A 407 8.13 6.09 -37.46
N LEU A 408 8.14 5.02 -36.65
CA LEU A 408 9.14 3.96 -36.77
C LEU A 408 9.09 3.29 -38.15
N VAL A 409 7.91 2.97 -38.65
CA VAL A 409 7.76 2.39 -39.99
C VAL A 409 8.29 3.35 -41.07
N LEU A 410 7.98 4.64 -40.97
CA LEU A 410 8.51 5.65 -41.89
C LEU A 410 10.04 5.76 -41.83
N VAL A 411 10.62 5.72 -40.63
CA VAL A 411 12.08 5.72 -40.44
C VAL A 411 12.71 4.46 -41.04
N MET A 412 12.11 3.28 -40.84
CA MET A 412 12.59 2.03 -41.42
C MET A 412 12.51 2.06 -42.95
N ILE A 413 11.42 2.56 -43.52
CA ILE A 413 11.28 2.75 -44.97
C ILE A 413 12.36 3.71 -45.49
N GLY A 414 12.57 4.83 -44.81
CA GLY A 414 13.63 5.79 -45.15
C GLY A 414 15.04 5.20 -45.06
N ALA A 415 15.32 4.42 -44.02
CA ALA A 415 16.61 3.76 -43.84
C ALA A 415 16.86 2.67 -44.88
N CYS A 416 15.82 1.94 -45.30
CA CYS A 416 15.92 0.93 -46.36
C CYS A 416 15.97 1.55 -47.76
N SER A 417 15.37 2.72 -47.98
CA SER A 417 15.34 3.34 -49.31
C SER A 417 16.73 3.82 -49.77
N VAL A 418 17.58 4.29 -48.85
CA VAL A 418 18.95 4.75 -49.16
C VAL A 418 19.83 3.66 -49.80
N PRO A 419 20.02 2.46 -49.19
CA PRO A 419 20.81 1.40 -49.79
C PRO A 419 20.16 0.83 -51.06
N LEU A 420 18.82 0.75 -51.13
CA LEU A 420 18.11 0.31 -52.34
C LEU A 420 18.32 1.28 -53.50
N LEU A 421 18.23 2.58 -53.25
CA LEU A 421 18.49 3.62 -54.24
C LEU A 421 19.95 3.59 -54.68
N HIS A 422 20.89 3.46 -53.73
CA HIS A 422 22.31 3.35 -54.03
C HIS A 422 22.62 2.12 -54.90
N TYR A 423 22.04 0.96 -54.57
CA TYR A 423 22.15 -0.25 -55.37
C TYR A 423 21.54 -0.09 -56.77
N ALA A 424 20.36 0.51 -56.88
CA ALA A 424 19.68 0.75 -58.16
C ALA A 424 20.48 1.71 -59.06
N VAL A 425 21.06 2.77 -58.49
CA VAL A 425 21.96 3.69 -59.19
C VAL A 425 23.20 2.94 -59.65
N HIS A 426 23.86 2.20 -58.76
CA HIS A 426 25.07 1.43 -59.12
C HIS A 426 24.79 0.39 -60.22
N PHE A 427 23.66 -0.32 -60.14
CA PHE A 427 23.20 -1.25 -61.16
C PHE A 427 22.96 -0.57 -62.52
N SER A 428 22.30 0.59 -62.51
CA SER A 428 22.04 1.38 -63.71
C SER A 428 23.33 1.89 -64.36
N PHE A 429 24.27 2.41 -63.57
CA PHE A 429 25.60 2.82 -64.07
C PHE A 429 26.43 1.65 -64.59
N ARG A 430 26.34 0.47 -63.96
CA ARG A 430 27.02 -0.74 -64.46
C ARG A 430 26.46 -1.15 -65.82
N ASN A 431 25.13 -1.20 -65.98
CA ASN A 431 24.49 -1.54 -67.24
C ASN A 431 24.77 -0.50 -68.34
N PHE A 432 24.78 0.79 -67.98
CA PHE A 432 25.14 1.85 -68.92
C PHE A 432 26.59 1.72 -69.41
N ARG A 433 27.55 1.50 -68.49
CA ARG A 433 28.96 1.26 -68.85
C ARG A 433 29.12 0.03 -69.74
N ALA A 434 28.44 -1.07 -69.43
CA ALA A 434 28.49 -2.30 -70.24
C ALA A 434 27.95 -2.08 -71.65
N ARG A 435 26.82 -1.34 -71.80
CA ARG A 435 26.26 -0.98 -73.11
C ARG A 435 27.20 -0.09 -73.92
N ARG A 436 27.80 0.92 -73.28
CA ARG A 436 28.76 1.82 -73.93
C ARG A 436 30.03 1.07 -74.39
N GLN A 437 30.58 0.19 -73.56
CA GLN A 437 31.72 -0.66 -73.93
C GLN A 437 31.38 -1.62 -75.08
N ALA A 438 30.16 -2.17 -75.11
CA ALA A 438 29.71 -3.01 -76.21
C ALA A 438 29.60 -2.20 -77.53
N GLN A 439 29.12 -0.95 -77.47
CA GLN A 439 29.07 -0.05 -78.62
C GLN A 439 30.48 0.35 -79.10
N GLU A 440 31.40 0.65 -78.19
CA GLU A 440 32.80 0.97 -78.50
C GLU A 440 33.53 -0.23 -79.12
N ARG A 441 33.31 -1.45 -78.60
CA ARG A 441 33.86 -2.69 -79.20
C ARG A 441 33.24 -3.01 -80.56
N ALA A 442 31.94 -2.77 -80.75
CA ALA A 442 31.29 -2.94 -82.05
C ALA A 442 31.87 -1.95 -83.08
N ALA A 443 32.12 -0.70 -82.67
CA ALA A 443 32.77 0.31 -83.52
C ALA A 443 34.22 -0.05 -83.88
N GLN A 444 34.98 -0.66 -82.95
CA GLN A 444 36.35 -1.12 -83.19
C GLN A 444 36.42 -2.44 -83.99
N GLY A 445 35.44 -3.32 -83.84
CA GLY A 445 35.34 -4.60 -84.57
C GLY A 445 34.98 -4.44 -86.06
N THR A 446 34.37 -3.33 -86.45
CA THR A 446 34.13 -2.97 -87.86
C THR A 446 35.37 -2.46 -88.60
N ALA A 447 36.53 -2.33 -87.95
CA ALA A 447 37.74 -1.77 -88.55
C ALA A 447 38.76 -2.80 -89.08
N VAL A 448 38.46 -4.10 -89.14
CA VAL A 448 39.41 -5.12 -89.61
C VAL A 448 38.82 -6.08 -90.65
N GLN A 449 39.14 -5.76 -91.92
CA GLN A 449 39.46 -6.61 -93.10
C GLN A 449 38.39 -7.53 -93.72
N PRO A 450 38.35 -7.69 -95.07
CA PRO A 450 39.47 -8.30 -95.81
C PRO A 450 39.72 -7.75 -97.24
N ASP A 451 40.98 -7.77 -97.68
CA ASP A 451 41.29 -7.92 -99.10
C ASP A 451 42.45 -8.90 -99.25
N GLY A 452 42.09 -10.17 -99.36
CA GLY A 452 42.85 -11.13 -100.11
C GLY A 452 42.01 -11.55 -101.30
N ALA A 453 42.50 -11.29 -102.52
CA ALA A 453 42.02 -11.97 -103.71
C ALA A 453 43.19 -12.17 -104.69
N PRO A 454 43.19 -13.28 -105.47
CA PRO A 454 44.33 -13.75 -106.23
C PRO A 454 44.27 -13.31 -107.71
N ASP A 455 45.36 -13.49 -108.44
CA ASP A 455 45.47 -14.36 -109.64
C ASP A 455 46.31 -13.84 -110.83
N HIS A 456 47.10 -14.78 -111.37
CA HIS A 456 47.58 -14.98 -112.75
C HIS A 456 48.54 -14.03 -113.55
N LYS A 457 49.50 -14.75 -114.21
CA LYS A 457 50.37 -14.49 -115.39
C LYS A 457 51.81 -14.05 -115.05
N GLY A 458 52.89 -14.72 -115.44
CA GLY A 458 53.13 -15.73 -116.48
C GLY A 458 54.03 -15.16 -117.58
N LEU A 459 55.36 -15.27 -117.42
CA LEU A 459 56.43 -15.49 -118.42
C LEU A 459 57.81 -15.24 -117.79
#